data_AF-A0A179BNW6-F1
#
_entry.id   AF-A0A179BNW6-F1
#
_cell.length_a   1.000
_cell.length_b   1.000
_cell.length_c   1.000
_cell.angle_alpha   90.00
_cell.angle_beta   90.00
_cell.angle_gamma   90.00
#
_symmetry.space_group_name_H-M   'P 1'
#
loop_
_entity.id
_entity.type
_entity.pdbx_description
1 polymer ?
#
loop_
_entity_poly.entity_id
_entity_poly.type
_entity_poly.pdbx_seq_one_letter_code
_entity_poly.pdbx_strand_id
1 'polypeptide(L)'
;MSTKPDFTQELAELVIFMSNVATAIRMHTPYNSQARSRSAEENNKHVLWLADSIHSFAALACAIKTGGHKEVIFACDLDISRYQHYLAAGDTWVSDPMQTFGIRDGRSYEWIVSEGIALLERIKSKTQQIKMAHAESTTMG
;
A
#
# COMPACT_ATOMS: atom_id res chain seq x y z
N MET A 1 5.88 26.40 18.26
CA MET A 1 6.21 26.02 16.87
C MET A 1 5.64 24.63 16.65
N SER A 2 4.77 24.45 15.65
CA SER A 2 4.27 23.13 15.25
C SER A 2 5.42 22.32 14.66
N THR A 3 5.93 21.33 15.38
CA THR A 3 6.88 20.36 14.82
C THR A 3 6.13 19.53 13.79
N LYS A 4 6.54 19.63 12.52
CA LYS A 4 6.03 18.75 11.47
C LYS A 4 6.26 17.30 11.90
N PRO A 5 5.29 16.40 11.66
CA PRO A 5 5.49 14.97 11.87
C PRO A 5 6.77 14.50 11.17
N ASP A 6 7.62 13.77 11.89
CA ASP A 6 8.71 13.04 11.25
C ASP A 6 8.18 11.68 10.76
N PHE A 7 7.98 11.53 9.46
CA PHE A 7 7.59 10.26 8.82
C PHE A 7 8.76 9.52 8.16
N THR A 8 10.01 9.83 8.52
CA THR A 8 11.20 9.28 7.82
C THR A 8 11.19 7.75 7.79
N GLN A 9 10.86 7.11 8.90
CA GLN A 9 10.79 5.66 8.97
C GLN A 9 9.67 5.10 8.10
N GLU A 10 8.45 5.63 8.21
CA GLU A 10 7.30 5.14 7.46
C GLU A 10 7.46 5.37 5.94
N LEU A 11 8.09 6.47 5.54
CA LEU A 11 8.41 6.73 4.13
C LEU A 11 9.50 5.79 3.62
N ALA A 12 10.51 5.44 4.44
CA ALA A 12 11.51 4.44 4.07
C ALA A 12 10.86 3.05 3.89
N GLU A 13 9.98 2.66 4.80
CA GLU A 13 9.19 1.42 4.71
C GLU A 13 8.29 1.41 3.47
N LEU A 14 7.65 2.55 3.13
CA LEU A 14 6.84 2.69 1.92
C LEU A 14 7.66 2.50 0.64
N VAL A 15 8.89 3.04 0.60
CA VAL A 15 9.81 2.85 -0.54
C VAL A 15 10.25 1.39 -0.67
N ILE A 16 10.57 0.73 0.45
CA ILE A 16 10.90 -0.70 0.46
C ILE A 16 9.71 -1.51 -0.06
N PHE A 17 8.51 -1.21 0.43
CA PHE A 17 7.28 -1.84 0.00
C PHE A 17 7.05 -1.72 -1.52
N MET A 18 7.11 -0.48 -2.05
CA MET A 18 6.98 -0.24 -3.50
C MET A 18 8.04 -0.99 -4.32
N SER A 19 9.27 -1.07 -3.82
CA SER A 19 10.36 -1.80 -4.48
C SER A 19 10.11 -3.30 -4.57
N ASN A 20 9.55 -3.87 -3.51
CA ASN A 20 9.19 -5.28 -3.48
C ASN A 20 7.99 -5.56 -4.41
N VAL A 21 6.98 -4.68 -4.46
CA VAL A 21 5.87 -4.78 -5.43
C VAL A 21 6.38 -4.69 -6.87
N ALA A 22 7.28 -3.73 -7.16
CA ALA A 22 7.90 -3.61 -8.47
C ALA A 22 8.69 -4.88 -8.86
N THR A 23 9.36 -5.50 -7.89
CA THR A 23 10.03 -6.79 -8.09
C THR A 23 9.02 -7.89 -8.43
N ALA A 24 7.90 -7.96 -7.71
CA ALA A 24 6.82 -8.91 -8.01
C ALA A 24 6.26 -8.71 -9.42
N ILE A 25 6.00 -7.45 -9.84
CA ILE A 25 5.56 -7.12 -11.20
C ILE A 25 6.54 -7.70 -12.22
N ARG A 26 7.85 -7.46 -12.03
CA ARG A 26 8.90 -7.98 -12.90
C ARG A 26 8.86 -9.52 -12.99
N MET A 27 8.54 -10.22 -11.90
CA MET A 27 8.44 -11.69 -11.89
C MET A 27 7.26 -12.24 -12.70
N HIS A 28 6.27 -11.42 -13.04
CA HIS A 28 5.15 -11.76 -13.93
C HIS A 28 5.36 -11.32 -15.38
N THR A 29 6.55 -10.87 -15.74
CA THR A 29 6.88 -10.48 -17.13
C THR A 29 7.73 -11.57 -17.83
N PRO A 30 7.89 -11.54 -19.17
CA PRO A 30 8.71 -12.51 -19.92
C PRO A 30 10.19 -12.63 -19.49
N TYR A 31 10.65 -11.74 -18.59
CA TYR A 31 11.95 -11.81 -17.93
C TYR A 31 12.10 -13.03 -17.01
N ASN A 32 11.01 -13.58 -16.48
CA ASN A 32 11.03 -14.78 -15.65
C ASN A 32 10.69 -16.02 -16.49
N SER A 33 11.54 -17.04 -16.47
CA SER A 33 11.30 -18.30 -17.19
C SER A 33 10.03 -19.02 -16.72
N GLN A 34 9.65 -18.88 -15.44
CA GLN A 34 8.40 -19.42 -14.90
C GLN A 34 7.17 -18.62 -15.35
N ALA A 35 7.30 -17.32 -15.63
CA ALA A 35 6.21 -16.56 -16.21
C ALA A 35 5.91 -17.01 -17.65
N ARG A 36 6.90 -17.55 -18.37
CA ARG A 36 6.73 -18.06 -19.75
C ARG A 36 5.87 -19.33 -19.82
N SER A 37 5.75 -20.09 -18.73
CA SER A 37 4.86 -21.26 -18.68
C SER A 37 3.40 -20.89 -18.40
N ARG A 38 3.12 -19.63 -18.02
CA ARG A 38 1.75 -19.13 -17.83
C ARG A 38 1.26 -18.42 -19.10
N SER A 39 -0.06 -18.31 -19.24
CA SER A 39 -0.63 -17.53 -20.33
C SER A 39 -0.31 -16.04 -20.14
N ALA A 40 -0.19 -15.31 -21.26
CA ALA A 40 -0.01 -13.86 -21.21
C ALA A 40 -1.16 -13.16 -20.46
N GLU A 41 -2.37 -13.69 -20.58
CA GLU A 41 -3.56 -13.18 -19.90
C GLU A 41 -3.44 -13.30 -18.37
N GLU A 42 -3.00 -14.45 -17.85
CA GLU A 42 -2.83 -14.66 -16.41
C GLU A 42 -1.74 -13.74 -15.84
N ASN A 43 -0.62 -13.61 -16.55
CA ASN A 43 0.45 -12.70 -16.15
C ASN A 43 -0.01 -11.23 -16.12
N ASN A 44 -0.81 -10.80 -17.10
CA ASN A 44 -1.34 -9.44 -17.15
C ASN A 44 -2.28 -9.14 -15.97
N LYS A 45 -3.08 -10.13 -15.55
CA LYS A 45 -3.94 -10.02 -14.35
C LYS A 45 -3.12 -9.80 -13.08
N HIS A 46 -2.02 -10.54 -12.91
CA HIS A 46 -1.11 -10.32 -11.76
C HIS A 46 -0.43 -8.95 -11.79
N VAL A 47 0.06 -8.54 -12.95
CA VAL A 47 0.67 -7.20 -13.12
C VAL A 47 -0.33 -6.10 -12.79
N LEU A 48 -1.59 -6.25 -13.21
CA LEU A 48 -2.65 -5.29 -12.90
C LEU A 48 -2.80 -5.12 -11.38
N TRP A 49 -3.02 -6.20 -10.63
CA TRP A 49 -3.26 -6.10 -9.19
C TRP A 49 -2.06 -5.58 -8.42
N LEU A 50 -0.84 -5.96 -8.82
CA LEU A 50 0.38 -5.44 -8.22
C LEU A 50 0.56 -3.95 -8.51
N ALA A 51 0.31 -3.51 -9.76
CA ALA A 51 0.39 -2.09 -10.11
C ALA A 51 -0.68 -1.26 -9.38
N ASP A 52 -1.91 -1.76 -9.31
CA ASP A 52 -3.01 -1.12 -8.60
C ASP A 52 -2.69 -0.97 -7.11
N SER A 53 -2.01 -1.96 -6.51
CA SER A 53 -1.65 -1.93 -5.09
C SER A 53 -0.74 -0.77 -4.68
N ILE A 54 0.04 -0.19 -5.61
CA ILE A 54 0.94 0.94 -5.34
C ILE A 54 0.51 2.24 -6.02
N HIS A 55 -0.55 2.20 -6.83
CA HIS A 55 -0.94 3.31 -7.70
C HIS A 55 -1.30 4.59 -6.93
N SER A 56 -1.90 4.46 -5.77
CA SER A 56 -2.47 5.57 -4.99
C SER A 56 -1.47 6.26 -4.04
N PHE A 57 -0.27 5.73 -3.85
CA PHE A 57 0.69 6.27 -2.88
C PHE A 57 1.19 7.68 -3.19
N ALA A 58 1.05 8.14 -4.44
CA ALA A 58 1.31 9.54 -4.79
C ALA A 58 0.40 10.51 -4.01
N ALA A 59 -0.87 10.16 -3.79
CA ALA A 59 -1.80 10.98 -3.02
C ALA A 59 -1.40 11.06 -1.54
N LEU A 60 -1.02 9.92 -0.94
CA LEU A 60 -0.51 9.84 0.42
C LEU A 60 0.77 10.67 0.59
N ALA A 61 1.74 10.51 -0.31
CA ALA A 61 3.00 11.26 -0.27
C ALA A 61 2.77 12.78 -0.39
N CYS A 62 1.85 13.20 -1.25
CA CYS A 62 1.44 14.60 -1.36
C CYS A 62 0.81 15.12 -0.06
N ALA A 63 -0.09 14.36 0.55
CA ALA A 63 -0.73 14.73 1.82
C ALA A 63 0.28 14.86 2.98
N ILE A 64 1.25 13.95 3.06
CA ILE A 64 2.34 14.01 4.03
C ILE A 64 3.18 15.27 3.80
N LYS A 65 3.55 15.55 2.54
CA LYS A 65 4.37 16.71 2.16
C LYS A 65 3.72 18.04 2.55
N THR A 66 2.40 18.18 2.37
CA THR A 66 1.67 19.41 2.71
C THR A 66 1.34 19.53 4.19
N GLY A 67 1.47 18.46 4.97
CA GLY A 67 1.16 18.44 6.40
C GLY A 67 -0.34 18.38 6.71
N GLY A 68 -1.16 17.99 5.73
CA GLY A 68 -2.60 17.88 5.88
C GLY A 68 -3.00 16.65 6.67
N HIS A 69 -3.19 16.77 7.99
CA HIS A 69 -3.55 15.61 8.83
C HIS A 69 -4.83 14.90 8.37
N LYS A 70 -5.83 15.64 7.90
CA LYS A 70 -7.10 15.06 7.42
C LYS A 70 -6.86 14.32 6.10
N GLU A 71 -6.05 14.89 5.23
CA GLU A 71 -5.71 14.37 3.91
C GLU A 71 -4.87 13.09 4.03
N VAL A 72 -3.94 13.04 4.98
CA VAL A 72 -3.12 11.84 5.25
C VAL A 72 -4.01 10.69 5.75
N ILE A 73 -4.89 10.97 6.72
CA ILE A 73 -5.82 9.96 7.25
C ILE A 73 -6.75 9.45 6.13
N PHE A 74 -7.32 10.36 5.33
CA PHE A 74 -8.18 10.01 4.22
C PHE A 74 -7.46 9.13 3.18
N ALA A 75 -6.23 9.48 2.81
CA ALA A 75 -5.44 8.67 1.88
C ALA A 75 -5.16 7.26 2.43
N CYS A 76 -4.80 7.16 3.73
CA CYS A 76 -4.61 5.86 4.38
C CYS A 76 -5.90 5.04 4.38
N ASP A 77 -7.04 5.63 4.76
CA ASP A 77 -8.33 4.94 4.81
C ASP A 77 -8.76 4.43 3.41
N LEU A 78 -8.53 5.22 2.36
CA LEU A 78 -8.81 4.84 0.99
C LEU A 78 -7.99 3.61 0.56
N ASP A 79 -6.69 3.61 0.88
CA ASP A 79 -5.78 2.53 0.51
C ASP A 79 -6.02 1.25 1.33
N ILE A 80 -6.27 1.39 2.64
CA ILE A 80 -6.67 0.28 3.50
C ILE A 80 -7.96 -0.36 3.00
N SER A 81 -8.97 0.46 2.65
CA SER A 81 -10.23 -0.05 2.10
C SER A 81 -10.02 -0.81 0.79
N ARG A 82 -9.13 -0.32 -0.09
CA ARG A 82 -8.78 -1.02 -1.33
C ARG A 82 -8.15 -2.38 -1.05
N TYR A 83 -7.21 -2.45 -0.12
CA TYR A 83 -6.58 -3.71 0.29
C TYR A 83 -7.56 -4.68 0.94
N GLN A 84 -8.49 -4.18 1.76
CA GLN A 84 -9.58 -4.98 2.31
C GLN A 84 -10.51 -5.52 1.21
N HIS A 85 -10.78 -4.74 0.16
CA HIS A 85 -11.54 -5.23 -1.00
C HIS A 85 -10.78 -6.32 -1.75
N TYR A 86 -9.46 -6.23 -1.90
CA TYR A 86 -8.68 -7.32 -2.51
C TYR A 86 -8.83 -8.63 -1.74
N LEU A 87 -8.80 -8.57 -0.41
CA LEU A 87 -8.99 -9.74 0.46
C LEU A 87 -10.39 -10.37 0.33
N ALA A 88 -11.40 -9.59 -0.09
CA ALA A 88 -12.80 -10.01 -0.13
C ALA A 88 -13.35 -10.25 -1.55
N ALA A 89 -12.62 -9.87 -2.60
CA ALA A 89 -13.17 -9.82 -3.96
C ALA A 89 -13.50 -11.20 -4.56
N GLY A 90 -12.64 -12.21 -4.34
CA GLY A 90 -12.73 -13.48 -5.07
C GLY A 90 -12.77 -13.28 -6.58
N ASP A 91 -13.36 -14.21 -7.34
CA ASP A 91 -13.38 -14.16 -8.81
C ASP A 91 -14.40 -13.16 -9.40
N THR A 92 -14.97 -12.26 -8.60
CA THR A 92 -16.01 -11.32 -9.06
C THR A 92 -15.46 -10.15 -9.89
N TRP A 93 -14.15 -9.95 -9.90
CA TRP A 93 -13.45 -8.90 -10.63
C TRP A 93 -12.83 -9.48 -11.92
N VAL A 94 -11.91 -8.77 -12.57
CA VAL A 94 -11.19 -9.32 -13.75
C VAL A 94 -10.41 -10.61 -13.44
N SER A 95 -10.12 -10.84 -12.15
CA SER A 95 -9.72 -12.11 -11.52
C SER A 95 -9.71 -11.92 -10.00
N ASP A 96 -9.58 -13.00 -9.23
CA ASP A 96 -9.30 -12.92 -7.80
C ASP A 96 -7.91 -12.29 -7.53
N PRO A 97 -7.85 -11.10 -6.91
CA PRO A 97 -6.58 -10.48 -6.53
C PRO A 97 -5.73 -11.38 -5.63
N MET A 98 -6.35 -12.23 -4.80
CA MET A 98 -5.65 -13.13 -3.90
C MET A 98 -4.90 -14.24 -4.64
N GLN A 99 -5.24 -14.56 -5.90
CA GLN A 99 -4.39 -15.41 -6.74
C GLN A 99 -3.04 -14.76 -7.08
N THR A 100 -2.97 -13.43 -7.03
CA THR A 100 -1.72 -12.66 -7.20
C THR A 100 -0.93 -12.60 -5.90
N PHE A 101 -1.62 -12.37 -4.79
CA PHE A 101 -1.01 -12.23 -3.49
C PHE A 101 -0.80 -13.56 -2.76
N GLY A 102 -1.29 -14.69 -3.26
CA GLY A 102 -1.09 -15.99 -2.61
C GLY A 102 0.37 -16.50 -2.64
N ILE A 103 0.62 -17.59 -1.90
CA ILE A 103 1.87 -18.35 -2.01
C ILE A 103 1.92 -19.05 -3.38
N ARG A 104 2.86 -18.66 -4.24
CA ARG A 104 3.17 -19.38 -5.48
C ARG A 104 4.68 -19.62 -5.56
N ASP A 105 5.06 -20.87 -5.81
CA ASP A 105 6.46 -21.29 -6.01
C ASP A 105 7.40 -20.95 -4.82
N GLY A 106 6.91 -21.10 -3.59
CA GLY A 106 7.68 -20.85 -2.36
C GLY A 106 7.91 -19.38 -2.04
N ARG A 107 7.36 -18.45 -2.84
CA ARG A 107 7.32 -17.01 -2.56
C ARG A 107 5.88 -16.62 -2.27
N SER A 108 5.62 -16.15 -1.06
CA SER A 108 4.36 -15.49 -0.73
C SER A 108 4.40 -14.06 -1.23
N TYR A 109 3.28 -13.54 -1.73
CA TYR A 109 3.03 -12.11 -1.91
C TYR A 109 1.93 -11.61 -0.96
N GLU A 110 1.50 -12.45 -0.01
CA GLU A 110 0.39 -12.19 0.91
C GLU A 110 0.82 -11.15 1.94
N TRP A 111 2.13 -11.15 2.19
CA TRP A 111 2.82 -10.12 2.94
C TRP A 111 2.61 -8.74 2.31
N ILE A 112 2.40 -8.58 0.99
CA ILE A 112 2.16 -7.26 0.37
C ILE A 112 0.86 -6.64 0.91
N VAL A 113 -0.24 -7.38 0.91
CA VAL A 113 -1.52 -6.80 1.35
C VAL A 113 -1.47 -6.53 2.86
N SER A 114 -0.99 -7.51 3.64
CA SER A 114 -0.95 -7.42 5.10
C SER A 114 0.05 -6.36 5.62
N GLU A 115 1.27 -6.33 5.09
CA GLU A 115 2.28 -5.33 5.46
C GLU A 115 1.89 -3.94 4.96
N GLY A 116 1.25 -3.85 3.79
CA GLY A 116 0.71 -2.61 3.26
C GLY A 116 -0.34 -2.01 4.18
N ILE A 117 -1.34 -2.81 4.61
CA ILE A 117 -2.34 -2.38 5.62
C ILE A 117 -1.64 -1.94 6.90
N ALA A 118 -0.70 -2.74 7.43
CA ALA A 118 -0.03 -2.44 8.68
C ALA A 118 0.77 -1.13 8.61
N LEU A 119 1.45 -0.85 7.48
CA LEU A 119 2.17 0.39 7.24
C LEU A 119 1.20 1.59 7.21
N LEU A 120 0.10 1.48 6.47
CA LEU A 120 -0.91 2.54 6.37
C LEU A 120 -1.55 2.84 7.72
N GLU A 121 -1.85 1.81 8.52
CA GLU A 121 -2.39 1.98 9.88
C GLU A 121 -1.39 2.67 10.82
N ARG A 122 -0.08 2.41 10.69
CA ARG A 122 0.96 3.14 11.44
C ARG A 122 0.99 4.62 11.07
N ILE A 123 1.00 4.94 9.77
CA ILE A 123 0.99 6.33 9.28
C ILE A 123 -0.25 7.06 9.80
N LYS A 124 -1.42 6.42 9.69
CA LYS A 124 -2.70 6.94 10.17
C LYS A 124 -2.67 7.19 11.68
N SER A 125 -2.26 6.19 12.46
CA SER A 125 -2.20 6.28 13.93
C SER A 125 -1.28 7.41 14.39
N LYS A 126 -0.10 7.52 13.80
CA LYS A 126 0.87 8.59 14.08
C LYS A 126 0.30 9.98 13.75
N THR A 127 -0.41 10.09 12.62
CA THR A 127 -1.09 11.33 12.22
C THR A 127 -2.18 11.73 13.21
N GLN A 128 -2.97 10.76 13.71
CA GLN A 128 -4.03 11.00 14.68
C GLN A 128 -3.46 11.50 16.03
N GLN A 129 -2.38 10.89 16.51
CA GLN A 129 -1.72 11.30 17.75
C GLN A 129 -1.23 12.76 17.67
N ILE A 130 -0.65 13.16 16.55
CA ILE A 130 -0.15 14.52 16.34
C ILE A 130 -1.30 15.53 16.29
N LYS A 131 -2.40 15.17 15.62
CA LYS A 131 -3.62 15.99 15.59
C LYS A 131 -4.20 16.20 16.99
N MET A 132 -4.23 15.17 17.83
CA MET A 132 -4.72 15.27 19.22
C MET A 132 -3.83 16.18 20.08
N ALA A 133 -2.51 15.98 20.04
CA ALA A 133 -1.55 16.80 20.78
C ALA A 133 -1.64 18.30 20.41
N HIS A 134 -1.92 18.61 19.13
CA HIS A 134 -2.17 19.99 18.69
C HIS A 134 -3.46 20.58 19.26
N ALA A 135 -4.54 19.79 19.32
CA ALA A 135 -5.81 20.25 19.85
C ALA A 135 -5.69 20.58 21.35
N GLU A 136 -5.04 19.71 22.14
CA GLU A 136 -4.83 19.90 23.58
C GLU A 136 -3.96 21.13 23.88
N SER A 137 -2.94 21.39 23.06
CA SER A 137 -2.07 22.56 23.19
C SER A 137 -2.80 23.88 22.87
N THR A 138 -3.85 23.83 22.06
CA THR A 138 -4.64 25.02 21.66
C THR A 138 -5.74 25.33 22.69
N THR A 139 -6.20 24.34 23.46
CA THR A 139 -7.24 24.53 24.49
C THR A 139 -6.70 24.99 25.85
N MET A 140 -5.39 24.91 26.08
CA MET A 140 -4.74 25.24 27.36
C MET A 140 -3.96 26.58 27.35
N GLY A 141 -4.00 27.34 26.26
CA GLY A 141 -3.36 28.65 26.11
C GLY A 141 -4.37 29.74 25.80
#